data_AF-R9LAD1-F1
#
_entry.id   AF-R9LAD1-F1
#
_cell.length_a   1.000
_cell.length_b   1.000
_cell.length_c   1.000
_cell.angle_alpha   90.00
_cell.angle_beta   90.00
_cell.angle_gamma   90.00
#
_symmetry.space_group_name_H-M   'P 1'
#
loop_
_entity.id
_entity.type
_entity.pdbx_description
1 polymer ?
#
loop_
_entity_poly.entity_id
_entity_poly.type
_entity_poly.pdbx_seq_one_letter_code
_entity_poly.pdbx_strand_id
1 'polypeptide(L)'
;MKYRGSFKNENGKETALRVETSRFAQENLKRGLQFIAQSVHRFYPESRKAMSEQLEKDKLTIGQEAASGISLRAYLTEMLGLHAAREILSMSSQEKEQRYIIIGGRQGPTGKSTLCKVLRKHGYKVLEIHEQKYIHLDTELRCKIADFNELVD
;
A
#
# COMPACT_ATOMS: atom_id res chain seq x y z
N MET A 1 -16.53 8.23 20.43
CA MET A 1 -16.67 9.57 19.81
C MET A 1 -17.54 9.43 18.56
N LYS A 2 -18.60 10.24 18.42
CA LYS A 2 -19.49 10.22 17.25
C LYS A 2 -19.06 11.36 16.32
N TYR A 3 -18.36 11.06 15.23
CA TYR A 3 -18.11 12.07 14.20
C TYR A 3 -19.29 12.14 13.24
N ARG A 4 -19.74 13.37 12.93
CA ARG A 4 -20.82 13.64 11.99
C ARG A 4 -20.21 14.43 10.82
N GLY A 5 -19.80 13.72 9.78
CA GLY A 5 -19.42 14.31 8.50
C GLY A 5 -20.52 14.06 7.48
N SER A 6 -20.89 15.10 6.73
CA SER A 6 -21.79 14.99 5.58
C SER A 6 -21.03 15.24 4.29
N PHE A 7 -21.34 14.45 3.26
CA PHE A 7 -20.90 14.69 1.89
C PHE A 7 -22.15 14.78 1.00
N LYS A 8 -22.12 15.73 0.05
CA LYS A 8 -23.16 15.89 -0.97
C LYS A 8 -22.82 14.97 -2.13
N ASN A 9 -23.77 14.12 -2.52
CA ASN A 9 -23.65 13.36 -3.76
C ASN A 9 -24.06 14.22 -4.97
N GLU A 10 -23.84 13.70 -6.17
CA GLU A 10 -24.02 14.40 -7.45
C GLU A 10 -25.47 14.89 -7.70
N ASN A 11 -26.42 14.44 -6.89
CA ASN A 11 -27.84 14.85 -6.91
C ASN A 11 -28.21 15.84 -5.78
N GLY A 12 -27.21 16.41 -5.08
CA GLY A 12 -27.42 17.40 -4.01
C GLY A 12 -28.03 16.84 -2.72
N LYS A 13 -28.16 15.51 -2.59
CA LYS A 13 -28.76 14.87 -1.42
C LYS A 13 -27.68 14.58 -0.39
N GLU A 14 -27.81 15.21 0.77
CA GLU A 14 -26.85 15.09 1.87
C GLU A 14 -27.10 13.77 2.63
N THR A 15 -26.18 12.81 2.50
CA THR A 15 -26.22 11.56 3.26
C THR A 15 -25.17 11.58 4.37
N ALA A 16 -25.63 11.50 5.62
CA ALA A 16 -24.77 11.37 6.78
C ALA A 16 -24.13 9.96 6.79
N LEU A 17 -22.83 9.88 6.50
CA LEU A 17 -22.08 8.63 6.61
C LEU A 17 -21.73 8.41 8.08
N ARG A 18 -22.51 7.57 8.78
CA ARG A 18 -22.09 7.03 10.08
C ARG A 18 -20.99 6.00 9.83
N VAL A 19 -19.74 6.43 9.86
CA VAL A 19 -18.60 5.51 9.99
C VAL A 19 -18.52 5.11 11.46
N GLU A 20 -19.38 4.17 11.86
CA GLU A 20 -19.10 3.36 13.03
C GLU A 20 -17.96 2.42 12.63
N THR A 21 -16.73 2.73 13.01
CA THR A 21 -15.66 1.71 13.01
C THR A 21 -16.18 0.56 13.84
N SER A 22 -16.63 -0.50 13.16
CA SER A 22 -17.35 -1.58 13.81
C SER A 22 -16.43 -2.20 14.85
N ARG A 23 -17.01 -2.61 15.98
CA ARG A 23 -16.30 -3.33 17.06
C ARG A 23 -15.44 -4.47 16.52
N PHE A 24 -15.92 -5.07 15.43
CA PHE A 24 -15.27 -6.11 14.66
C PHE A 24 -13.95 -5.68 14.00
N ALA A 25 -13.90 -4.49 13.39
CA ALA A 25 -12.66 -3.95 12.81
C ALA A 25 -11.58 -3.71 13.88
N GLN A 26 -11.99 -3.21 15.05
CA GLN A 26 -11.07 -3.01 16.19
C GLN A 26 -10.57 -4.34 16.77
N GLU A 27 -11.43 -5.35 16.86
CA GLU A 27 -11.04 -6.69 17.33
C GLU A 27 -10.09 -7.40 16.36
N ASN A 28 -10.31 -7.28 15.05
CA ASN A 28 -9.44 -7.91 14.06
C ASN A 28 -8.05 -7.25 14.04
N LEU A 29 -7.98 -5.93 14.15
CA LEU A 29 -6.71 -5.22 14.31
C LEU A 29 -5.98 -5.67 15.58
N LYS A 30 -6.70 -5.80 16.70
CA LYS A 30 -6.14 -6.28 17.97
C LYS A 30 -5.60 -7.71 17.84
N ARG A 31 -6.34 -8.62 17.21
CA ARG A 31 -5.91 -10.01 16.99
C ARG A 31 -4.68 -10.09 16.08
N GLY A 32 -4.66 -9.32 14.99
CA GLY A 32 -3.52 -9.26 14.07
C GLY A 32 -2.23 -8.79 14.75
N LEU A 33 -2.32 -7.72 15.55
CA LEU A 33 -1.18 -7.21 16.31
C LEU A 33 -0.68 -8.21 17.37
N GLN A 34 -1.59 -8.97 17.98
CA GLN A 34 -1.25 -9.97 18.99
C GLN A 34 -0.55 -11.19 18.37
N PHE A 35 -0.98 -11.62 17.18
CA PHE A 35 -0.33 -12.68 16.41
C PHE A 35 1.10 -12.32 15.99
N ILE A 36 1.32 -11.06 15.57
CA ILE A 36 2.65 -10.55 15.22
C ILE A 36 3.57 -10.55 16.45
N ALA A 37 3.08 -10.07 17.59
CA ALA A 37 3.86 -10.06 18.84
C ALA A 37 4.28 -11.48 19.27
N GLN A 38 3.39 -12.46 19.14
CA GLN A 38 3.68 -13.87 19.45
C GLN A 38 4.67 -14.51 18.46
N SER A 39 4.53 -14.22 17.17
CA SER A 39 5.41 -14.76 16.13
C SER A 39 6.84 -14.21 16.27
N VAL A 40 6.98 -12.90 16.50
CA VAL A 40 8.29 -12.26 16.71
C VAL A 40 8.98 -12.78 17.97
N HIS A 41 8.23 -12.99 19.06
CA HIS A 41 8.75 -13.58 20.29
C HIS A 41 9.38 -14.97 20.06
N ARG A 42 8.89 -15.73 19.08
CA ARG A 42 9.36 -17.08 18.78
C ARG A 42 10.68 -17.10 17.98
N PHE A 43 10.93 -16.10 17.14
CA PHE A 43 12.02 -16.14 16.17
C PHE A 43 13.19 -15.19 16.48
N TYR A 44 12.99 -14.11 17.26
CA TYR A 44 14.04 -13.11 17.53
C TYR A 44 13.98 -12.56 18.97
N PRO A 45 14.41 -13.34 19.97
CA PRO A 45 14.30 -12.98 21.39
C PRO A 45 15.20 -11.80 21.81
N GLU A 46 16.34 -11.59 21.13
CA GLU A 46 17.32 -10.53 21.43
C GLU A 46 16.88 -9.13 20.96
N SER A 47 15.98 -9.05 19.98
CA SER A 47 15.49 -7.77 19.42
C SER A 47 14.31 -7.18 20.21
N ARG A 48 13.97 -7.80 21.35
CA ARG A 48 12.72 -7.61 22.12
C ARG A 48 12.47 -6.18 22.58
N LYS A 49 13.50 -5.43 22.99
CA LYS A 49 13.34 -4.07 23.55
C LYS A 49 13.18 -3.02 22.45
N ALA A 50 14.15 -2.93 21.54
CA ALA A 50 14.15 -1.94 20.47
C ALA A 50 12.94 -2.11 19.53
N MET A 51 12.56 -3.35 19.19
CA MET A 51 11.41 -3.59 18.32
C MET A 51 10.07 -3.41 19.02
N SER A 52 9.95 -3.69 20.32
CA SER A 52 8.69 -3.44 21.05
C SER A 52 8.47 -1.95 21.23
N GLU A 53 9.50 -1.17 21.54
CA GLU A 53 9.41 0.29 21.61
C GLU A 53 9.06 0.91 20.26
N GLN A 54 9.66 0.42 19.16
CA GLN A 54 9.33 0.90 17.82
C GLN A 54 7.91 0.48 17.39
N LEU A 55 7.48 -0.73 17.74
CA LEU A 55 6.13 -1.21 17.47
C LEU A 55 5.08 -0.44 18.28
N GLU A 56 5.36 -0.09 19.53
CA GLU A 56 4.47 0.75 20.35
C GLU A 56 4.42 2.19 19.84
N LYS A 57 5.55 2.76 19.40
CA LYS A 57 5.57 4.07 18.70
C LYS A 57 4.72 4.03 17.43
N ASP A 58 4.91 3.01 16.59
CA ASP A 58 4.15 2.85 15.36
C ASP A 58 2.64 2.67 15.63
N LYS A 59 2.26 1.91 16.67
CA LYS A 59 0.85 1.78 17.11
C LYS A 59 0.27 3.11 17.58
N LEU A 60 1.04 3.89 18.33
CA LEU A 60 0.62 5.21 18.82
C LEU A 60 0.39 6.17 17.64
N THR A 61 1.30 6.18 16.67
CA THR A 61 1.20 7.00 15.46
C THR A 61 0.03 6.58 14.57
N ILE A 62 -0.21 5.27 14.40
CA ILE A 62 -1.38 4.75 13.67
C ILE A 62 -2.69 5.17 14.37
N GLY A 63 -2.73 5.15 15.70
CA GLY A 63 -3.89 5.58 16.48
C GLY A 63 -4.17 7.09 16.38
N GLN A 64 -3.11 7.90 16.29
CA GLN A 64 -3.22 9.36 16.14
C GLN A 64 -3.59 9.80 14.72
N GLU A 65 -3.05 9.13 13.68
CA GLU A 65 -3.37 9.43 12.27
C GLU A 65 -4.81 9.05 11.89
N ALA A 66 -5.42 8.08 12.56
CA ALA A 66 -6.79 7.63 12.30
C ALA A 66 -7.87 8.68 12.64
N ALA A 67 -7.50 9.79 13.30
CA ALA A 67 -8.41 10.88 13.66
C ALA A 67 -8.82 11.79 12.48
N SER A 68 -8.22 11.64 11.29
CA SER A 68 -8.49 12.50 10.11
C SER A 68 -8.89 11.73 8.84
N GLY A 69 -9.24 10.45 8.98
CA GLY A 69 -9.42 9.50 7.88
C GLY A 69 -8.44 8.34 7.98
N ILE A 70 -8.61 7.31 7.16
CA ILE A 70 -7.66 6.18 7.13
C ILE A 70 -6.37 6.68 6.47
N SER A 71 -5.25 6.70 7.21
CA SER A 71 -3.96 7.07 6.63
C SER A 71 -3.47 6.02 5.63
N LEU A 72 -2.68 6.43 4.63
CA LEU A 72 -2.11 5.49 3.65
C LEU A 72 -1.34 4.37 4.37
N ARG A 73 -0.63 4.69 5.46
CA ARG A 73 0.11 3.72 6.27
C ARG A 73 -0.83 2.65 6.86
N ALA A 74 -1.92 3.07 7.48
CA ALA A 74 -2.91 2.15 8.04
C ALA A 74 -3.54 1.27 6.96
N TYR A 75 -3.94 1.87 5.83
CA TYR A 75 -4.53 1.16 4.70
C TYR A 75 -3.59 0.08 4.14
N LEU A 76 -2.32 0.42 3.87
CA LEU A 76 -1.36 -0.52 3.33
C LEU A 76 -1.02 -1.63 4.33
N THR A 77 -0.92 -1.28 5.62
CA THR A 77 -0.64 -2.27 6.68
C THR A 77 -1.77 -3.29 6.79
N GLU A 78 -3.03 -2.86 6.67
CA GLU A 78 -4.19 -3.76 6.67
C GLU A 78 -4.24 -4.64 5.42
N MET A 79 -3.94 -4.07 4.24
CA MET A 79 -4.08 -4.77 2.96
C MET A 79 -2.91 -5.73 2.66
N LEU A 80 -1.69 -5.35 3.02
CA LEU A 80 -0.45 -6.04 2.61
C LEU A 80 0.31 -6.65 3.79
N GLY A 81 -0.07 -6.31 5.02
CA GLY A 81 0.73 -6.58 6.21
C GLY A 81 1.85 -5.55 6.40
N LEU A 82 2.37 -5.50 7.63
CA LEU A 82 3.32 -4.47 8.07
C LEU A 82 4.61 -4.44 7.25
N HIS A 83 5.15 -5.60 6.87
CA HIS A 83 6.43 -5.68 6.17
C HIS A 83 6.36 -5.05 4.77
N ALA A 84 5.45 -5.55 3.93
CA ALA A 84 5.26 -5.04 2.57
C ALA A 84 4.79 -3.57 2.58
N ALA A 85 3.96 -3.18 3.54
CA ALA A 85 3.58 -1.78 3.71
C ALA A 85 4.79 -0.90 4.01
N ARG A 86 5.71 -1.34 4.89
CA ARG A 86 6.93 -0.61 5.20
C ARG A 86 7.84 -0.46 3.98
N GLU A 87 8.03 -1.51 3.18
CA GLU A 87 8.86 -1.46 1.97
C GLU A 87 8.37 -0.39 0.98
N ILE A 88 7.05 -0.34 0.73
CA ILE A 88 6.45 0.67 -0.15
C ILE A 88 6.60 2.06 0.47
N LEU A 89 6.30 2.21 1.76
CA LEU A 89 6.36 3.51 2.44
C LEU A 89 7.79 4.04 2.63
N SER A 90 8.80 3.16 2.62
CA SER A 90 10.20 3.53 2.70
C SER A 90 10.80 3.98 1.37
N MET A 91 10.09 3.84 0.25
CA MET A 91 10.57 4.32 -1.04
C MET A 91 10.84 5.82 -1.00
N SER A 92 12.07 6.21 -1.30
CA SER A 92 12.46 7.60 -1.48
C SER A 92 11.74 8.24 -2.68
N SER A 93 11.69 9.58 -2.74
CA SER A 93 11.10 10.29 -3.89
C SER A 93 11.75 9.86 -5.22
N GLN A 94 13.07 9.70 -5.23
CA GLN A 94 13.81 9.21 -6.40
C GLN A 94 13.37 7.79 -6.80
N GLU A 95 13.21 6.88 -5.83
CA GLU A 95 12.73 5.53 -6.14
C GLU A 95 11.30 5.53 -6.69
N LYS A 96 10.42 6.39 -6.18
CA LYS A 96 9.04 6.54 -6.71
C LYS A 96 9.04 7.03 -8.15
N GLU A 97 10.00 7.86 -8.53
CA GLU A 97 10.16 8.34 -9.90
C GLU A 97 10.80 7.30 -10.83
N GLN A 98 11.72 6.48 -10.34
CA GLN A 98 12.53 5.59 -11.17
C GLN A 98 11.99 4.15 -11.25
N ARG A 99 11.18 3.70 -10.29
CA ARG A 99 10.74 2.31 -10.19
C ARG A 99 9.23 2.18 -10.31
N TYR A 100 8.81 1.13 -11.02
CA TYR A 100 7.42 0.70 -11.05
C TYR A 100 7.18 -0.37 -9.97
N ILE A 101 6.07 -0.24 -9.24
CA ILE A 101 5.49 -1.32 -8.43
C ILE A 101 4.59 -2.14 -9.35
N ILE A 102 4.86 -3.44 -9.47
CA ILE A 102 4.02 -4.35 -10.26
C ILE A 102 3.10 -5.11 -9.31
N ILE A 103 1.78 -4.95 -9.48
CA ILE A 103 0.76 -5.64 -8.71
C ILE A 103 0.27 -6.87 -9.50
N GLY A 104 0.65 -8.05 -9.01
CA GLY A 104 0.17 -9.35 -9.49
C GLY A 104 -0.85 -9.99 -8.56
N GLY A 105 -1.32 -11.18 -8.93
CA GLY A 105 -2.20 -12.01 -8.10
C GLY A 105 -3.30 -12.70 -8.91
N ARG A 106 -4.10 -13.54 -8.22
CA ARG A 106 -5.20 -14.28 -8.85
C ARG A 106 -6.22 -13.33 -9.49
N GLN A 107 -6.86 -13.80 -10.54
CA GLN A 107 -7.99 -13.10 -11.16
C GLN A 107 -9.21 -13.13 -10.23
N GLY A 108 -9.95 -12.02 -10.16
CA GLY A 108 -11.09 -11.84 -9.26
C GLY A 108 -10.97 -10.60 -8.37
N PRO A 109 -11.94 -10.39 -7.44
CA PRO A 109 -12.07 -9.19 -6.62
C PRO A 109 -11.08 -9.17 -5.46
N THR A 110 -9.78 -9.16 -5.77
CA THR A 110 -8.69 -9.20 -4.77
C THR A 110 -8.17 -7.82 -4.38
N GLY A 111 -8.82 -6.75 -4.82
CA GLY A 111 -8.44 -5.37 -4.50
C GLY A 111 -7.26 -4.80 -5.30
N LYS A 112 -6.66 -5.53 -6.27
CA LYS A 112 -5.50 -5.06 -7.06
C LYS A 112 -5.74 -3.68 -7.69
N SER A 113 -6.84 -3.50 -8.41
CA SER A 113 -7.17 -2.22 -9.05
C SER A 113 -7.44 -1.10 -8.06
N THR A 114 -8.00 -1.42 -6.90
CA THR A 114 -8.17 -0.45 -5.81
C THR A 114 -6.82 0.00 -5.25
N LEU A 115 -5.93 -0.95 -4.95
CA LEU A 115 -4.58 -0.66 -4.47
C LEU A 115 -3.78 0.15 -5.50
N CYS A 116 -3.87 -0.21 -6.78
CA CYS A 116 -3.22 0.48 -7.88
C CYS A 116 -3.65 1.97 -7.93
N LYS A 117 -4.96 2.23 -7.83
CA LYS A 117 -5.51 3.59 -7.77
C LYS A 117 -5.04 4.37 -6.54
N VAL A 118 -5.06 3.75 -5.37
CA VAL A 118 -4.60 4.39 -4.12
C VAL A 118 -3.13 4.77 -4.23
N LEU A 119 -2.26 3.85 -4.61
CA LEU A 119 -0.83 4.12 -4.75
C LEU A 119 -0.54 5.18 -5.82
N ARG A 120 -1.20 5.14 -6.98
CA ARG A 120 -1.07 6.20 -8.01
C ARG A 120 -1.45 7.58 -7.47
N LYS A 121 -2.52 7.68 -6.68
CA LYS A 121 -2.94 8.95 -6.03
C LYS A 121 -1.88 9.48 -5.04
N HIS A 122 -1.03 8.62 -4.50
CA HIS A 122 0.05 8.97 -3.58
C HIS A 122 1.43 9.07 -4.27
N GLY A 123 1.45 9.19 -5.59
CA GLY A 123 2.67 9.49 -6.36
C GLY A 123 3.55 8.29 -6.69
N TYR A 124 3.06 7.07 -6.50
CA TYR A 124 3.79 5.86 -6.90
C TYR A 124 3.51 5.52 -8.37
N LYS A 125 4.55 5.13 -9.10
CA LYS A 125 4.40 4.50 -10.42
C LYS A 125 4.00 3.04 -10.21
N VAL A 126 2.79 2.67 -10.62
CA VAL A 126 2.23 1.32 -10.40
C VAL A 126 1.57 0.79 -11.65
N LEU A 127 1.76 -0.50 -11.92
CA LEU A 127 1.13 -1.26 -13.00
C LEU A 127 0.49 -2.52 -12.44
N GLU A 128 -0.69 -2.87 -12.94
CA GLU A 128 -1.20 -4.24 -12.80
C GLU A 128 -0.56 -5.16 -13.85
N ILE A 129 -0.37 -6.43 -13.50
CA ILE A 129 0.30 -7.40 -14.38
C ILE A 129 -0.36 -7.55 -15.76
N HIS A 130 -1.66 -7.28 -15.88
CA HIS A 130 -2.40 -7.37 -17.14
C HIS A 130 -2.28 -6.09 -17.99
N GLU A 131 -1.81 -4.98 -17.42
CA GLU A 131 -1.59 -3.72 -18.13
C GLU A 131 -0.24 -3.70 -18.89
N GLN A 132 0.65 -4.68 -18.62
CA GLN A 132 1.97 -4.72 -19.22
C GLN A 132 2.09 -5.74 -20.36
N LYS A 133 2.86 -5.38 -21.38
CA LYS A 133 3.48 -6.34 -22.31
C LYS A 133 4.96 -6.44 -21.97
N TYR A 134 5.42 -7.65 -21.66
CA TYR A 134 6.82 -7.91 -21.39
C TYR A 134 7.52 -8.32 -22.68
N ILE A 135 8.59 -7.61 -23.04
CA ILE A 135 9.48 -7.95 -24.15
C ILE A 135 10.85 -8.22 -23.54
N HIS A 136 11.40 -9.40 -23.80
CA HIS A 136 12.72 -9.79 -23.34
C HIS A 136 13.71 -9.70 -24.50
N LEU A 137 14.84 -9.01 -24.28
CA LEU A 137 15.94 -8.90 -25.23
C LEU A 137 17.21 -9.39 -24.54
N ASP A 138 17.46 -10.68 -24.61
CA ASP A 138 18.60 -11.38 -24.00
C ASP A 138 19.73 -11.68 -24.97
N THR A 139 19.47 -11.52 -26.27
CA THR A 139 20.45 -11.82 -27.31
C THR A 139 21.37 -10.63 -27.52
N GLU A 140 22.68 -10.85 -27.39
CA GLU A 140 23.68 -9.83 -27.67
C GLU A 140 23.57 -9.32 -29.12
N LEU A 141 23.67 -8.00 -29.27
CA LEU A 141 23.69 -7.36 -30.58
C LEU A 141 25.00 -7.70 -31.30
N ARG A 142 24.91 -8.52 -32.34
CA ARG A 142 26.07 -8.90 -33.16
C ARG A 142 26.46 -7.84 -34.20
N CYS A 143 25.59 -6.87 -34.44
CA CYS A 143 25.79 -5.76 -35.37
C CYS A 143 25.00 -4.53 -34.91
N LYS A 144 25.35 -3.36 -35.45
CA LYS A 144 24.62 -2.11 -35.21
C LYS A 144 23.20 -2.22 -35.76
N ILE A 145 22.19 -1.95 -34.92
CA ILE A 145 20.80 -1.80 -35.38
C ILE A 145 20.67 -0.45 -36.09
N ALA A 146 19.95 -0.43 -37.21
CA ALA A 146 19.66 0.82 -37.93
C ALA A 146 18.96 1.83 -37.01
N ASP A 147 19.37 3.10 -37.05
CA ASP A 147 18.70 4.14 -36.29
C ASP A 147 17.37 4.47 -36.97
N PHE A 148 16.28 4.11 -36.30
CA PHE A 148 14.94 4.35 -36.84
C PHE A 148 14.65 5.84 -36.99
N ASN A 149 15.26 6.72 -36.17
CA ASN A 149 15.02 8.17 -36.26
C ASN A 149 15.63 8.79 -37.51
N GLU A 150 16.62 8.15 -38.13
CA GLU A 150 17.18 8.58 -39.41
C GLU A 150 16.27 8.24 -40.60
N LEU A 151 15.21 7.46 -40.38
CA LEU A 151 14.32 6.91 -41.41
C LEU A 151 12.89 7.48 -41.37
N VAL A 152 12.57 8.33 -40.40
CA VAL A 152 11.24 8.93 -40.24
C VAL A 152 11.38 10.44 -40.11
N ASP A 153 10.74 11.19 -41.02
CA ASP A 153 10.72 12.67 -41.08
C ASP A 153 10.02 13.32 -39.87
#